data_AF-A0A8T5FV87-F1
#
_entry.id   AF-A0A8T5FV87-F1
#
_cell.length_a   1.000
_cell.length_b   1.000
_cell.length_c   1.000
_cell.angle_alpha   90.00
_cell.angle_beta   90.00
_cell.angle_gamma   90.00
#
_symmetry.space_group_name_H-M   'P 1'
#
loop_
_entity.id
_entity.type
_entity.pdbx_description
1 polymer ?
#
loop_
_entity_poly.entity_id
_entity_poly.type
_entity_poly.pdbx_seq_one_letter_code
_entity_poly.pdbx_strand_id
1 'polypeptide(L)'
;MSLQELVDLTIINFKHPLNLEETEKLFEYVSNTMLADVRYKTEYFKNFLYDLETNSSEKDIGTLSISGQILKKESPFTFAHFNTEHSFKCDGKIILLKFDLIPGYDSLREYENQTKELWAETKKKINSFFLTEYKMIIENKPELKSN
;
A
#
# COMPACT_ATOMS: atom_id res chain seq x y z
N MET A 1 15.26 -21.30 5.28
CA MET A 1 14.14 -20.40 5.01
C MET A 1 13.33 -20.99 3.87
N SER A 2 12.02 -21.11 4.00
CA SER A 2 11.12 -21.62 2.96
C SER A 2 10.79 -20.54 1.92
N LEU A 3 10.27 -20.95 0.75
CA LEU A 3 9.78 -20.00 -0.26
C LEU A 3 8.66 -19.12 0.29
N GLN A 4 7.79 -19.67 1.14
CA GLN A 4 6.70 -18.92 1.76
C GLN A 4 7.24 -17.85 2.71
N GLU A 5 8.22 -18.20 3.55
CA GLU A 5 8.87 -17.25 4.46
C GLU A 5 9.53 -16.10 3.69
N LEU A 6 10.10 -16.36 2.51
CA LEU A 6 10.69 -15.32 1.65
C LEU A 6 9.63 -14.39 1.06
N VAL A 7 8.47 -14.91 0.65
CA VAL A 7 7.35 -14.11 0.15
C VAL A 7 6.75 -13.26 1.27
N ASP A 8 6.59 -13.80 2.47
CA ASP A 8 6.04 -13.07 3.61
C ASP A 8 6.92 -11.87 4.05
N LEU A 9 8.22 -11.89 3.71
CA LEU A 9 9.12 -10.77 3.92
C LEU A 9 8.84 -9.61 2.95
N THR A 10 8.31 -9.87 1.77
CA THR A 10 7.97 -8.82 0.79
C THR A 10 6.61 -8.20 1.03
N ILE A 11 5.81 -8.76 1.93
CA ILE A 11 4.45 -8.34 2.19
C ILE A 11 4.33 -7.59 3.53
N ILE A 12 3.64 -6.46 3.47
CA ILE A 12 3.18 -5.69 4.62
C ILE A 12 1.66 -5.70 4.60
N ASN A 13 1.06 -6.62 5.38
CA ASN A 13 -0.38 -6.64 5.60
C ASN A 13 -0.79 -5.41 6.41
N PHE A 14 -1.83 -4.72 5.95
CA PHE A 14 -2.42 -3.61 6.68
C PHE A 14 -3.30 -4.13 7.82
N LYS A 15 -3.21 -3.50 8.98
CA LYS A 15 -4.06 -3.86 10.13
C LYS A 15 -5.54 -3.55 9.87
N HIS A 16 -5.79 -2.57 9.01
CA HIS A 16 -7.11 -2.20 8.54
C HIS A 16 -7.08 -1.95 7.03
N PRO A 17 -8.11 -2.37 6.28
CA PRO A 17 -8.23 -2.03 4.86
C PRO A 17 -8.33 -0.51 4.68
N LEU A 18 -7.51 0.04 3.80
CA LEU A 18 -7.42 1.48 3.53
C LEU A 18 -8.12 1.83 2.21
N ASN A 19 -8.81 2.96 2.17
CA ASN A 19 -9.18 3.61 0.92
C ASN A 19 -8.00 4.41 0.34
N LEU A 20 -8.20 5.09 -0.80
CA LEU A 20 -7.13 5.88 -1.41
C LEU A 20 -6.63 6.99 -0.47
N GLU A 21 -7.50 7.84 0.06
CA GLU A 21 -7.13 8.97 0.90
C GLU A 21 -6.34 8.51 2.13
N GLU A 22 -6.76 7.42 2.77
CA GLU A 22 -6.06 6.82 3.90
C GLU A 22 -4.69 6.26 3.49
N THR A 23 -4.59 5.71 2.28
CA THR A 23 -3.32 5.20 1.73
C THR A 23 -2.37 6.34 1.38
N GLU A 24 -2.87 7.47 0.86
CA GLU A 24 -2.08 8.67 0.59
C GLU A 24 -1.52 9.26 1.89
N LYS A 25 -2.33 9.33 2.96
CA LYS A 25 -1.87 9.72 4.31
C LYS A 25 -0.81 8.76 4.86
N LEU A 26 -0.96 7.46 4.63
CA LEU A 26 0.05 6.48 4.98
C LEU A 26 1.37 6.76 4.25
N PHE A 27 1.33 7.04 2.94
CA PHE A 27 2.54 7.34 2.16
C PHE A 27 3.19 8.66 2.57
N GLU A 28 2.40 9.69 2.86
CA GLU A 28 2.90 10.94 3.40
C GLU A 28 3.60 10.70 4.75
N TYR A 29 2.98 9.94 5.65
CA TYR A 29 3.59 9.55 6.92
C TYR A 29 4.92 8.81 6.72
N VAL A 30 4.96 7.83 5.81
CA VAL A 30 6.19 7.09 5.48
C VAL A 30 7.26 8.03 4.93
N SER A 31 6.90 8.90 3.98
CA SER A 31 7.82 9.86 3.36
C SER A 31 8.44 10.79 4.41
N ASN A 32 7.61 11.38 5.28
CA ASN A 32 8.05 12.31 6.32
C ASN A 32 8.89 11.63 7.40
N THR A 33 8.51 10.42 7.83
CA THR A 33 9.17 9.75 8.96
C THR A 33 10.41 8.96 8.60
N MET A 34 10.61 8.64 7.32
CA MET A 34 11.81 7.97 6.80
C MET A 34 12.76 8.90 6.03
N LEU A 35 12.36 10.16 5.81
CA LEU A 35 13.05 11.06 4.88
C LEU A 35 13.26 10.40 3.52
N ALA A 36 12.16 9.88 2.96
CA ALA A 36 12.16 9.14 1.72
C ALA A 36 11.20 9.77 0.71
N ASP A 37 11.57 9.75 -0.57
CA ASP A 37 10.64 10.09 -1.66
C ASP A 37 9.74 8.89 -1.92
N VAL A 38 8.45 9.02 -1.63
CA VAL A 38 7.45 8.03 -2.04
C VAL A 38 6.79 8.49 -3.33
N ARG A 39 6.97 7.73 -4.41
CA ARG A 39 6.41 8.04 -5.74
C ARG A 39 5.49 6.90 -6.13
N TYR A 40 4.25 7.20 -6.47
CA TYR A 40 3.30 6.17 -6.88
C TYR A 40 2.43 6.65 -8.05
N LYS A 41 1.89 5.68 -8.78
CA LYS A 41 0.81 5.87 -9.75
C LYS A 41 -0.42 5.12 -9.26
N THR A 42 -1.57 5.65 -9.63
CA THR A 42 -2.87 5.10 -9.26
C THR A 42 -3.63 4.72 -10.53
N GLU A 43 -4.12 3.50 -10.59
CA GLU A 43 -4.90 2.97 -11.69
C GLU A 43 -6.30 2.64 -11.17
N TYR A 44 -7.31 3.19 -11.84
CA TYR A 44 -8.72 2.97 -11.50
C TYR A 44 -9.37 2.11 -12.57
N PHE A 45 -9.94 1.00 -12.15
CA PHE A 45 -10.77 0.16 -12.99
C PHE A 45 -12.22 0.38 -12.60
N LYS A 46 -13.09 0.68 -13.56
CA LYS A 46 -14.53 0.85 -13.35
C LYS A 46 -15.28 -0.02 -14.33
N ASN A 47 -16.14 -0.87 -13.81
CA ASN A 47 -17.00 -1.75 -14.60
C ASN A 47 -18.41 -1.17 -14.66
N PHE A 48 -18.98 -1.20 -15.86
CA PHE A 48 -20.41 -1.00 -16.09
C PHE A 48 -20.94 -2.30 -16.67
N LEU A 49 -21.86 -2.93 -15.94
CA LEU A 49 -22.49 -4.17 -16.35
C LEU A 49 -23.85 -3.82 -16.94
N TYR A 50 -24.16 -4.41 -18.09
CA TYR A 50 -25.46 -4.27 -18.72
C TYR A 50 -26.27 -5.52 -18.42
N ASP A 51 -27.42 -5.35 -17.79
CA ASP A 51 -28.36 -6.42 -17.51
C ASP A 51 -29.44 -6.44 -18.61
N LEU A 52 -29.52 -7.56 -19.33
CA LEU A 52 -30.47 -7.79 -20.40
C LEU A 52 -31.90 -8.00 -19.88
N GLU A 53 -32.06 -8.50 -18.65
CA GLU A 53 -33.38 -8.76 -18.05
C GLU A 53 -34.05 -7.47 -17.59
N THR A 54 -33.27 -6.59 -16.97
CA THR A 54 -33.76 -5.27 -16.51
C THR A 54 -33.59 -4.16 -17.55
N ASN A 55 -32.92 -4.44 -18.67
CA ASN A 55 -32.57 -3.48 -19.72
C ASN A 55 -31.94 -2.21 -19.14
N SER A 56 -31.06 -2.40 -18.16
CA SER A 56 -30.46 -1.34 -17.36
C SER A 56 -28.97 -1.58 -17.18
N SER A 57 -28.21 -0.52 -16.96
CA SER A 57 -26.80 -0.61 -16.63
C SER A 57 -26.61 -0.43 -15.13
N GLU A 58 -25.90 -1.35 -14.50
CA GLU A 58 -25.42 -1.20 -13.13
C GLU A 58 -23.92 -0.91 -13.12
N LYS A 59 -23.48 -0.22 -12.07
CA LYS A 59 -22.07 0.04 -11.83
C LYS A 59 -21.57 -0.98 -10.81
N ASP A 60 -20.66 -1.83 -11.23
CA ASP A 60 -19.99 -2.77 -10.35
C ASP A 60 -18.85 -2.07 -9.57
N ILE A 61 -18.44 -2.66 -8.45
CA ILE A 61 -17.39 -2.11 -7.59
C ILE A 61 -16.09 -2.09 -8.37
N GLY A 62 -15.68 -0.87 -8.75
CA GLY A 62 -14.39 -0.65 -9.38
C GLY A 62 -13.23 -0.99 -8.45
N THR A 63 -12.10 -1.39 -9.02
CA THR A 63 -10.87 -1.66 -8.27
C THR A 63 -9.87 -0.51 -8.40
N LEU A 64 -9.16 -0.27 -7.30
CA LEU A 64 -8.05 0.67 -7.22
C LEU A 64 -6.75 -0.14 -7.13
N SER A 65 -5.80 0.17 -7.99
CA SER A 65 -4.44 -0.36 -7.91
C SER A 65 -3.47 0.79 -7.73
N ILE A 66 -2.53 0.62 -6.79
CA ILE A 66 -1.43 1.54 -6.57
C ILE A 66 -0.13 0.78 -6.76
N SER A 67 0.77 1.38 -7.51
CA SER A 67 2.13 0.88 -7.71
C SER A 67 3.11 2.03 -7.62
N GLY A 68 4.31 1.78 -7.12
CA GLY A 68 5.23 2.86 -6.83
C GLY A 68 6.61 2.41 -6.39
N GLN A 69 7.33 3.36 -5.81
CA GLN A 69 8.64 3.15 -5.23
C GLN A 69 8.88 4.09 -4.05
N ILE A 70 9.68 3.61 -3.11
CA ILE A 70 10.21 4.38 -1.98
C ILE A 70 11.70 4.54 -2.21
N LEU A 71 12.19 5.79 -2.30
CA LEU A 71 13.62 6.10 -2.50
C LEU A 71 14.17 6.83 -1.26
N LYS A 72 15.28 6.36 -0.70
CA LYS A 72 15.90 7.00 0.46
C LYS A 72 16.62 8.28 0.01
N LYS A 73 16.37 9.44 0.65
CA LYS A 73 17.02 10.71 0.27
C LYS A 73 18.54 10.65 0.38
N GLU A 74 19.03 10.05 1.46
CA GLU A 74 20.46 9.97 1.77
C GLU A 74 21.20 8.93 0.92
N SER A 75 20.46 8.03 0.24
CA SER A 75 21.02 7.01 -0.65
C SER A 75 20.14 6.89 -1.89
N PRO A 76 20.33 7.76 -2.91
CA PRO A 76 19.42 7.86 -4.05
C PRO A 76 19.39 6.62 -4.93
N PHE A 77 20.35 5.71 -4.78
CA PHE A 77 20.37 4.41 -5.45
C PHE A 77 19.66 3.31 -4.65
N THR A 78 19.28 3.55 -3.39
CA THR A 78 18.51 2.61 -2.59
C THR A 78 17.02 2.89 -2.74
N PHE A 79 16.33 2.01 -3.47
CA PHE A 79 14.89 2.11 -3.67
C PHE A 79 14.19 0.76 -3.53
N ALA A 80 12.89 0.80 -3.23
CA ALA A 80 12.04 -0.37 -3.15
C ALA A 80 10.77 -0.14 -3.96
N HIS A 81 10.59 -0.92 -5.04
CA HIS A 81 9.34 -0.95 -5.80
C HIS A 81 8.26 -1.71 -5.07
N PHE A 82 7.03 -1.22 -5.14
CA PHE A 82 5.88 -1.84 -4.50
C PHE A 82 4.63 -1.80 -5.37
N ASN A 83 3.74 -2.73 -5.07
CA ASN A 83 2.37 -2.81 -5.55
C ASN A 83 1.43 -3.01 -4.35
N THR A 84 0.18 -2.59 -4.47
CA THR A 84 -0.85 -2.84 -3.46
C THR A 84 -1.82 -3.91 -3.91
N GLU A 85 -2.29 -4.76 -2.99
CA GLU A 85 -3.41 -5.66 -3.27
C GLU A 85 -4.70 -5.16 -2.61
N HIS A 86 -5.83 -5.43 -3.27
CA HIS A 86 -7.16 -5.03 -2.84
C HIS A 86 -8.03 -6.26 -2.54
N SER A 87 -9.04 -6.06 -1.70
CA SER A 87 -10.01 -7.10 -1.35
C SER A 87 -11.42 -6.71 -1.75
N PHE A 88 -12.05 -7.52 -2.59
CA PHE A 88 -13.49 -7.40 -2.89
C PHE A 88 -14.36 -7.61 -1.64
N LYS A 89 -13.85 -8.31 -0.61
CA LYS A 89 -14.55 -8.46 0.68
C LYS A 89 -14.58 -7.18 1.52
N CYS A 90 -13.82 -6.16 1.12
CA CYS A 90 -13.68 -4.90 1.82
C CYS A 90 -13.98 -3.72 0.89
N ASP A 91 -14.98 -3.86 0.02
CA ASP A 91 -15.41 -2.82 -0.93
C ASP A 91 -14.28 -2.30 -1.84
N GLY A 92 -13.37 -3.20 -2.24
CA GLY A 92 -12.22 -2.84 -3.08
C GLY A 92 -11.13 -2.05 -2.37
N LYS A 93 -11.15 -1.97 -1.03
CA LYS A 93 -10.10 -1.34 -0.22
C LYS A 93 -8.78 -2.10 -0.33
N ILE A 94 -7.70 -1.35 -0.14
CA ILE A 94 -6.33 -1.82 -0.16
C ILE A 94 -6.03 -2.52 1.17
N ILE A 95 -5.51 -3.75 1.11
CA ILE A 95 -5.30 -4.61 2.27
C ILE A 95 -3.82 -4.86 2.59
N LEU A 96 -2.92 -4.65 1.62
CA LEU A 96 -1.50 -4.84 1.83
C LEU A 96 -0.67 -4.06 0.81
N LEU A 97 0.60 -3.89 1.14
CA LEU A 97 1.67 -3.45 0.26
C LEU A 97 2.64 -4.62 0.06
N LYS A 98 3.00 -4.88 -1.20
CA LYS A 98 3.91 -5.95 -1.62
C LYS A 98 5.07 -5.36 -2.38
N PHE A 99 6.29 -5.65 -1.97
CA PHE A 99 7.48 -5.25 -2.71
C PHE A 99 7.81 -6.25 -3.83
N ASP A 100 8.33 -5.72 -4.95
CA ASP A 100 8.51 -6.48 -6.20
C ASP A 100 9.71 -7.43 -6.19
N LEU A 101 10.75 -7.11 -5.42
CA LEU A 101 12.02 -7.86 -5.43
C LEU A 101 12.32 -8.46 -4.07
N ILE A 102 12.40 -9.78 -3.94
CA ILE A 102 12.91 -10.39 -2.69
C ILE A 102 14.38 -9.92 -2.49
N PRO A 103 14.73 -9.31 -1.35
CA PRO A 103 16.07 -8.78 -1.13
C PRO A 103 17.06 -9.94 -1.04
N GLY A 104 18.09 -9.93 -1.89
CA GLY A 104 19.15 -10.96 -1.94
C GLY A 104 19.14 -11.85 -3.17
N TYR A 105 18.28 -11.58 -4.16
CA TYR A 105 18.36 -12.21 -5.48
C TYR A 105 19.06 -11.33 -6.55
N ASP A 106 19.32 -10.06 -6.25
CA ASP A 106 20.17 -9.18 -7.07
C ASP A 106 21.62 -9.21 -6.58
N SER A 107 22.53 -9.34 -7.51
CA SER A 107 23.91 -9.86 -7.38
C SER A 107 24.94 -8.95 -6.67
N LEU A 108 24.51 -7.92 -5.93
CA LEU A 108 25.39 -6.98 -5.23
C LEU A 108 25.05 -6.89 -3.73
N ARG A 109 25.88 -7.52 -2.87
CA ARG A 109 25.66 -7.69 -1.42
C ARG A 109 25.42 -6.39 -0.64
N GLU A 110 26.00 -5.27 -1.06
CA GLU A 110 25.82 -3.97 -0.37
C GLU A 110 24.45 -3.36 -0.66
N TYR A 111 23.99 -3.46 -1.92
CA TYR A 111 22.64 -3.05 -2.34
C TYR A 111 21.56 -3.91 -1.66
N GLU A 112 21.85 -5.20 -1.48
CA GLU A 112 21.00 -6.14 -0.75
C GLU A 112 20.74 -5.70 0.71
N ASN A 113 21.78 -5.34 1.45
CA ASN A 113 21.63 -4.95 2.86
C ASN A 113 20.85 -3.64 3.02
N GLN A 114 21.16 -2.64 2.20
CA GLN A 114 20.47 -1.35 2.24
C GLN A 114 18.98 -1.49 1.88
N THR A 115 18.66 -2.35 0.93
CA THR A 115 17.27 -2.63 0.54
C THR A 115 16.52 -3.37 1.65
N LYS A 116 17.16 -4.36 2.31
CA LYS A 116 16.60 -5.05 3.49
C LYS A 116 16.29 -4.08 4.63
N GLU A 117 17.20 -3.17 4.91
CA GLU A 117 17.01 -2.13 5.94
C GLU A 117 15.86 -1.20 5.58
N LEU A 118 15.80 -0.72 4.32
CA LEU A 118 14.71 0.13 3.84
C LEU A 118 13.35 -0.54 4.02
N TRP A 119 13.26 -1.85 3.76
CA TRP A 119 12.03 -2.61 3.93
C TRP A 119 11.64 -2.78 5.39
N ALA A 120 12.58 -3.17 6.24
CA ALA A 120 12.34 -3.34 7.66
C ALA A 120 11.88 -2.02 8.29
N GLU A 121 12.51 -0.91 7.89
CA GLU A 121 12.13 0.43 8.29
C GLU A 121 10.73 0.78 7.79
N THR A 122 10.43 0.57 6.51
CA THR A 122 9.09 0.82 5.94
C THR A 122 8.02 0.04 6.70
N LYS A 123 8.25 -1.27 6.93
CA LYS A 123 7.33 -2.12 7.70
C LYS A 123 7.12 -1.61 9.11
N LYS A 124 8.16 -1.13 9.78
CA LYS A 124 8.06 -0.51 11.10
C LYS A 124 7.19 0.75 11.06
N LYS A 125 7.42 1.66 10.10
CA LYS A 125 6.67 2.91 9.98
C LYS A 125 5.20 2.69 9.63
N ILE A 126 4.91 1.79 8.69
CA ILE A 126 3.51 1.42 8.37
C ILE A 126 2.81 0.87 9.61
N ASN A 127 3.46 0.02 10.39
CA ASN A 127 2.89 -0.48 11.64
C ASN A 127 2.67 0.62 12.69
N SER A 128 3.58 1.61 12.77
CA SER A 128 3.44 2.77 13.65
C SER A 128 2.26 3.65 13.25
N PHE A 129 2.05 3.90 11.95
CA PHE A 129 0.90 4.64 11.44
C PHE A 129 -0.43 4.08 11.97
N PHE A 130 -0.61 2.76 11.93
CA PHE A 130 -1.82 2.11 12.44
C PHE A 130 -1.99 2.21 13.96
N LEU A 131 -0.92 2.47 14.71
CA LEU A 131 -0.97 2.62 16.16
C LEU A 131 -1.24 4.06 16.61
N THR A 132 -0.72 5.05 15.87
CA THR A 132 -0.73 6.47 16.29
C THR A 132 -1.65 7.34 15.44
N GLU A 133 -1.51 7.28 14.11
CA GLU A 133 -2.19 8.21 13.19
C GLU A 133 -3.57 7.71 12.74
N TYR A 134 -3.71 6.41 12.53
CA TYR A 134 -4.94 5.84 11.97
C TYR A 134 -6.16 6.04 12.88
N LYS A 135 -5.95 6.03 14.21
CA LYS A 135 -7.02 6.36 15.17
C LYS A 135 -7.52 7.78 14.99
N MET A 136 -6.62 8.75 14.82
CA MET A 136 -7.01 10.14 14.59
C MET A 136 -7.75 10.32 13.27
N ILE A 137 -7.42 9.53 12.24
CA ILE A 137 -8.16 9.53 10.97
C ILE A 137 -9.60 9.01 11.17
N ILE A 138 -9.79 7.96 11.97
CA ILE A 138 -11.13 7.43 12.27
C ILE A 138 -11.91 8.42 13.14
N GLU A 139 -11.31 8.94 14.20
CA GLU A 139 -11.96 9.82 15.18
C GLU A 139 -12.34 11.20 14.58
N ASN A 140 -11.59 11.66 13.57
CA ASN A 140 -11.88 12.91 12.85
C ASN A 140 -12.72 12.70 11.58
N LYS A 141 -13.19 11.49 11.26
CA LYS A 141 -14.24 11.35 10.25
C LYS A 141 -15.49 11.98 10.84
N PRO A 142 -16.03 13.07 10.24
CA PRO A 142 -17.32 13.55 10.67
C PRO A 142 -18.28 12.40 10.44
N GLU A 143 -18.77 11.80 11.52
CA GLU A 143 -19.98 10.99 11.44
C GLU A 143 -20.98 11.86 10.69
N LEU A 144 -21.56 11.28 9.63
CA LEU A 144 -22.85 11.71 9.13
C LEU A 144 -23.74 11.79 10.36
N LYS A 145 -23.85 12.97 10.95
CA LYS A 145 -24.94 13.33 11.82
C LYS A 145 -26.15 13.30 10.90
N SER A 146 -26.70 12.10 10.77
CA SER A 146 -27.94 11.85 10.06
C SER A 146 -28.98 12.76 10.70
N ASN A 147 -29.40 13.77 9.93
CA ASN A 147 -30.64 14.50 10.13
C ASN A 147 -31.81 13.57 9.83
#